data_AF-A0A4U5N1D7-F1
#
_entry.id   AF-A0A4U5N1D7-F1
#
_cell.length_a   1.000
_cell.length_b   1.000
_cell.length_c   1.000
_cell.angle_alpha   90.00
_cell.angle_beta   90.00
_cell.angle_gamma   90.00
#
_symmetry.space_group_name_H-M   'P 1'
#
loop_
_entity.id
_entity.type
_entity.pdbx_description
1 polymer ?
#
loop_
_entity_poly.entity_id
_entity_poly.type
_entity_poly.pdbx_seq_one_letter_code
_entity_poly.pdbx_strand_id
1 'polypeptide(L)'
;MDLLPIEFYEDLLSSYFNYTFSQSYLDLSGTFGHCAEEFKKKGSRKCVNIKNGAIDAIDYYDIFWKPKQPESVVQASQFRLNKVVKFYGRENSNSAIDEKLKKQLKKFLLERGMLCLVLESTKLNQAWIELFSSWRSLNFVFIDALNDSVYTLLQKLLDQEQLHYLYLHCAIPSSKETNLICEFLEQPQLLNVVFTKTYQEEVKSAVISRWKENMEQFAGKFVEWHGFQKLHDGSFRGLKRRCASFVQYQKENLIVEYLNADATDETTEEEFMKNVTRSGLFFA
;
A
#
# COMPACT_ATOMS: atom_id res chain seq x y z
N MET A 1 -8.97 -17.75 22.70
CA MET A 1 -8.54 -17.98 21.29
C MET A 1 -7.08 -17.54 21.20
N ASP A 2 -6.24 -18.08 22.11
CA ASP A 2 -4.96 -17.49 22.55
C ASP A 2 -3.89 -18.59 22.58
N LEU A 3 -3.73 -19.28 21.44
CA LEU A 3 -2.83 -20.43 21.31
C LEU A 3 -1.52 -20.08 20.61
N LEU A 4 -1.41 -18.86 20.06
CA LEU A 4 -0.22 -18.39 19.36
C LEU A 4 0.55 -17.41 20.23
N PRO A 5 1.88 -17.30 20.06
CA PRO A 5 2.69 -16.29 20.75
C PRO A 5 2.20 -14.87 20.44
N ILE A 6 2.37 -13.93 21.38
CA ILE A 6 1.95 -12.54 21.20
C ILE A 6 2.58 -11.91 19.96
N GLU A 7 3.83 -12.28 19.69
CA GLU A 7 4.63 -11.84 18.56
C GLU A 7 3.96 -12.15 17.22
N PHE A 8 3.25 -13.29 17.11
CA PHE A 8 2.50 -13.62 15.90
C PHE A 8 1.38 -12.61 15.63
N TYR A 9 0.63 -12.24 16.67
CA TYR A 9 -0.45 -11.27 16.54
C TYR A 9 0.09 -9.87 16.23
N GLU A 10 1.21 -9.48 16.87
CA GLU A 10 1.87 -8.20 16.60
C GLU A 10 2.40 -8.12 15.16
N ASP A 11 3.04 -9.18 14.66
CA ASP A 11 3.55 -9.24 13.29
C ASP A 11 2.41 -9.20 12.26
N LEU A 12 1.32 -9.93 12.52
CA LEU A 12 0.12 -9.92 11.68
C LEU A 12 -0.54 -8.54 11.64
N LEU A 13 -0.75 -7.91 12.79
CA LEU A 13 -1.34 -6.58 12.91
C LEU A 13 -0.44 -5.51 12.28
N SER A 14 0.87 -5.61 12.47
CA SER A 14 1.81 -4.66 11.86
C SER A 14 1.77 -4.73 10.33
N SER A 15 1.61 -5.94 9.77
CA SER A 15 1.47 -6.14 8.33
C SER A 15 0.15 -5.58 7.80
N TYR A 16 -0.97 -5.80 8.52
CA TYR A 16 -2.30 -5.39 8.07
C TYR A 16 -2.58 -3.89 8.28
N PHE A 17 -2.21 -3.32 9.45
CA PHE A 17 -2.46 -1.91 9.78
C PHE A 17 -1.63 -0.93 8.94
N ASN A 18 -0.67 -1.44 8.17
CA ASN A 18 0.05 -0.66 7.17
C ASN A 18 -0.86 -0.21 6.02
N TYR A 19 -1.87 -1.00 5.65
CA TYR A 19 -2.78 -0.70 4.55
C TYR A 19 -3.96 0.16 5.00
N THR A 20 -4.78 -0.35 5.93
CA THR A 20 -5.90 0.37 6.54
C THR A 20 -6.12 -0.15 7.95
N PHE A 21 -6.21 0.76 8.92
CA PHE A 21 -6.69 0.37 10.25
C PHE A 21 -8.18 0.08 10.15
N SER A 22 -8.58 -1.17 10.40
CA SER A 22 -10.00 -1.49 10.55
C SER A 22 -10.39 -1.44 12.01
N GLN A 23 -11.41 -0.65 12.32
CA GLN A 23 -11.99 -0.57 13.66
C GLN A 23 -12.51 -1.95 14.13
N SER A 24 -12.91 -2.81 13.19
CA SER A 24 -13.36 -4.18 13.48
C SER A 24 -12.30 -5.07 14.15
N TYR A 25 -11.02 -4.73 14.08
CA TYR A 25 -9.98 -5.47 14.78
C TYR A 25 -9.98 -5.25 16.28
N LEU A 26 -10.53 -4.11 16.73
CA LEU A 26 -10.72 -3.86 18.16
C LEU A 26 -11.89 -4.66 18.74
N ASP A 27 -12.83 -5.05 17.88
CA ASP A 27 -14.01 -5.81 18.29
C ASP A 27 -13.70 -7.30 18.46
N LEU A 28 -12.49 -7.74 18.09
CA LEU A 28 -12.04 -9.11 18.31
C LEU A 28 -11.65 -9.33 19.77
N SER A 29 -12.12 -10.41 20.38
CA SER A 29 -11.80 -10.73 21.78
C SER A 29 -10.38 -11.31 21.95
N GLY A 30 -9.85 -11.25 23.17
CA GLY A 30 -8.63 -11.95 23.57
C GLY A 30 -7.33 -11.22 23.17
N THR A 31 -6.26 -11.98 22.97
CA THR A 31 -4.90 -11.44 22.69
C THR A 31 -4.89 -10.61 21.42
N PHE A 32 -5.62 -11.03 20.38
CA PHE A 32 -5.70 -10.28 19.13
C PHE A 32 -6.24 -8.85 19.35
N GLY A 33 -7.41 -8.72 20.00
CA GLY A 33 -8.01 -7.42 20.30
C GLY A 33 -7.13 -6.56 21.18
N HIS A 34 -6.50 -7.17 22.19
CA HIS A 34 -5.55 -6.48 23.05
C HIS A 34 -4.36 -5.91 22.26
N CYS A 35 -3.72 -6.71 21.40
CA CYS A 35 -2.65 -6.22 20.53
C CYS A 35 -3.16 -5.13 19.58
N ALA A 36 -4.36 -5.29 19.00
CA ALA A 36 -4.95 -4.30 18.10
C ALA A 36 -5.17 -2.94 18.80
N GLU A 37 -5.62 -2.96 20.06
CA GLU A 37 -5.73 -1.76 20.89
C GLU A 37 -4.36 -1.13 21.18
N GLU A 38 -3.36 -1.93 21.51
CA GLU A 38 -2.01 -1.45 21.79
C GLU A 38 -1.41 -0.79 20.54
N PHE A 39 -1.55 -1.40 19.36
CA PHE A 39 -1.16 -0.79 18.09
C PHE A 39 -1.96 0.47 17.78
N LYS A 40 -3.27 0.54 18.10
CA LYS A 40 -4.04 1.78 17.95
C LYS A 40 -3.49 2.92 18.80
N LYS A 41 -3.11 2.64 20.05
CA LYS A 41 -2.62 3.64 21.02
C LYS A 41 -1.17 4.02 20.75
N LYS A 42 -0.29 3.03 20.60
CA LYS A 42 1.17 3.18 20.60
C LYS A 42 1.77 3.12 19.20
N GLY A 43 1.03 2.60 18.22
CA GLY A 43 1.48 2.45 16.84
C GLY A 43 2.02 3.76 16.26
N SER A 44 3.10 3.61 15.50
CA SER A 44 3.81 4.75 14.94
C SER A 44 4.40 4.47 13.56
N ARG A 45 4.67 5.57 12.86
CA ARG A 45 5.38 5.63 11.58
C ARG A 45 6.53 6.59 11.72
N LYS A 46 7.66 6.25 11.10
CA LYS A 46 8.83 7.13 11.03
C LYS A 46 9.10 7.46 9.57
N CYS A 47 9.15 8.74 9.22
CA CYS A 47 9.39 9.21 7.87
C CYS A 47 10.73 9.92 7.80
N VAL A 48 11.60 9.51 6.88
CA VAL A 48 12.84 10.20 6.53
C VAL A 48 12.59 10.91 5.20
N ASN A 49 12.57 12.23 5.22
CA ASN A 49 12.41 13.04 4.02
C ASN A 49 13.80 13.32 3.43
N ILE A 50 14.01 12.90 2.19
CA ILE A 50 15.23 13.14 1.43
C ILE A 50 14.93 14.19 0.38
N LYS A 51 15.71 15.26 0.37
CA LYS A 51 15.61 16.34 -0.61
C LYS A 51 17.00 16.76 -1.04
N ASN A 52 17.21 16.94 -2.34
CA ASN A 52 18.50 17.36 -2.92
C ASN A 52 19.69 16.49 -2.45
N GLY A 53 19.46 15.19 -2.23
CA GLY A 53 20.49 14.24 -1.81
C GLY A 53 20.94 14.29 -0.36
N ALA A 54 20.18 14.95 0.52
CA ALA A 54 20.38 14.92 1.96
C ALA A 54 19.06 14.66 2.71
N ILE A 55 19.15 14.27 3.99
CA ILE A 55 17.99 14.23 4.88
C ILE A 55 17.60 15.68 5.19
N ASP A 56 16.37 16.04 4.82
CA ASP A 56 15.76 17.34 5.09
C ASP A 56 15.09 17.35 6.46
N ALA A 57 14.30 16.31 6.75
CA ALA A 57 13.58 16.16 8.00
C ALA A 57 13.35 14.69 8.37
N ILE A 58 13.13 14.44 9.65
CA ILE A 58 12.66 13.15 10.17
C ILE A 58 11.39 13.41 10.97
N ASP A 59 10.28 12.92 10.45
CA ASP A 59 8.96 13.10 11.05
C ASP A 59 8.44 11.80 11.65
N TYR A 60 7.55 11.94 12.62
CA TYR A 60 6.89 10.82 13.26
C TYR A 60 5.39 11.01 13.24
N TYR A 61 4.66 9.93 12.97
CA TYR A 61 3.20 9.95 12.91
C TYR A 61 2.60 8.79 13.68
N ASP A 62 1.36 8.95 14.12
CA ASP A 62 0.54 7.85 14.61
C ASP A 62 -0.03 6.99 13.46
N ILE A 63 -0.88 6.02 13.81
CA ILE A 63 -1.51 5.12 12.84
C ILE A 63 -2.55 5.81 11.94
N PHE A 64 -2.95 7.04 12.26
CA PHE A 64 -3.87 7.89 11.50
C PHE A 64 -3.16 9.07 10.81
N TRP A 65 -1.82 9.02 10.70
CA TRP A 65 -1.00 10.06 10.09
C TRP A 65 -1.01 11.40 10.84
N LYS A 66 -1.38 11.42 12.12
CA LYS A 66 -1.26 12.61 12.97
C LYS A 66 0.17 12.74 13.50
N PRO A 67 0.79 13.93 13.47
CA PRO A 67 2.14 14.13 13.97
C PRO A 67 2.32 13.69 15.43
N LYS A 68 3.46 13.08 15.75
CA LYS A 68 3.87 12.67 17.10
C LYS A 68 5.24 13.29 17.45
N GLN A 69 5.45 13.53 18.75
CA GLN A 69 6.74 13.98 19.26
C GLN A 69 7.77 12.83 19.25
N PRO A 70 9.03 13.06 18.88
CA PRO A 70 10.04 12.01 18.75
C PRO A 70 10.23 11.15 20.01
N GLU A 71 10.22 11.76 21.19
CA GLU A 71 10.48 11.09 22.48
C GLU A 71 9.44 10.00 22.75
N SER A 72 8.17 10.28 22.45
CA SER A 72 7.07 9.34 22.61
C SER A 72 7.20 8.12 21.69
N VAL A 73 7.85 8.28 20.52
CA VAL A 73 8.00 7.23 19.52
C VAL A 73 9.24 6.38 19.76
N VAL A 74 10.33 6.97 20.26
CA VAL A 74 11.53 6.21 20.65
C VAL A 74 11.20 5.19 21.74
N GLN A 75 10.37 5.58 22.71
CA GLN A 75 9.91 4.70 23.80
C GLN A 75 9.01 3.54 23.31
N ALA A 76 8.32 3.70 22.18
CA ALA A 76 7.37 2.74 21.62
C ALA A 76 7.85 2.11 20.30
N SER A 77 9.18 2.04 20.08
CA SER A 77 9.76 1.60 18.81
C SER A 77 9.39 0.17 18.38
N GLN A 78 8.97 -0.69 19.33
CA GLN A 78 8.45 -2.02 19.03
C GLN A 78 7.10 -2.01 18.30
N PHE A 79 6.29 -0.96 18.47
CA PHE A 79 5.00 -0.78 17.80
C PHE A 79 5.12 0.01 16.48
N ARG A 80 6.31 0.02 15.87
CA ARG A 80 6.51 0.73 14.60
C ARG A 80 5.93 -0.09 13.45
N LEU A 81 4.88 0.43 12.84
CA LEU A 81 4.19 -0.19 11.71
C LEU A 81 5.07 -0.14 10.44
N ASN A 82 5.54 1.06 10.13
CA ASN A 82 6.40 1.28 8.97
C ASN A 82 7.45 2.36 9.20
N LYS A 83 8.43 2.28 8.33
CA LYS A 83 9.51 3.24 8.20
C LYS A 83 9.55 3.66 6.72
N VAL A 84 9.36 4.94 6.49
CA VAL A 84 9.11 5.48 5.15
C VAL A 84 10.30 6.34 4.75
N VAL A 85 10.87 6.09 3.58
CA VAL A 85 11.74 7.05 2.91
C VAL A 85 10.90 7.81 1.91
N LYS A 86 10.73 9.11 2.13
CA LYS A 86 10.11 10.01 1.16
C LYS A 86 11.20 10.70 0.37
N PHE A 87 11.22 10.48 -0.94
CA PHE A 87 12.20 11.09 -1.82
C PHE A 87 11.55 12.22 -2.62
N TYR A 88 12.07 13.43 -2.44
CA TYR A 88 11.67 14.65 -3.11
C TYR A 88 12.77 15.05 -4.10
N GLY A 89 12.54 14.77 -5.38
CA GLY A 89 13.46 15.12 -6.47
C GLY A 89 12.83 16.19 -7.35
N ARG A 90 13.39 17.40 -7.38
CA ARG A 90 13.13 18.29 -8.53
C ARG A 90 13.80 17.70 -9.77
N GLU A 91 13.41 18.19 -10.95
CA GLU A 91 13.81 17.68 -12.27
C GLU A 91 15.32 17.52 -12.52
N ASN A 92 16.19 18.03 -11.65
CA ASN A 92 17.65 17.94 -11.72
C ASN A 92 18.30 17.33 -10.46
N SER A 93 17.78 16.21 -9.93
CA SER A 93 18.43 15.50 -8.82
C SER A 93 19.68 14.70 -9.23
N ASN A 94 20.62 15.36 -9.92
CA ASN A 94 22.00 14.87 -10.09
C ASN A 94 22.81 14.98 -8.79
N SER A 95 22.17 15.31 -7.67
CA SER A 95 22.76 15.32 -6.35
C SER A 95 23.37 13.96 -6.06
N ALA A 96 24.69 13.92 -5.89
CA ALA A 96 25.39 12.73 -5.47
C ALA A 96 24.88 12.30 -4.08
N ILE A 97 24.77 10.99 -3.88
CA ILE A 97 24.44 10.42 -2.57
C ILE A 97 25.70 10.48 -1.71
N ASP A 98 25.76 11.43 -0.79
CA ASP A 98 26.93 11.56 0.07
C ASP A 98 27.06 10.37 1.06
N GLU A 99 28.28 10.12 1.55
CA GLU A 99 28.56 9.01 2.46
C GLU A 99 27.87 9.13 3.81
N LYS A 100 27.52 10.35 4.24
CA LYS A 100 26.81 10.59 5.50
C LYS A 100 25.38 10.07 5.37
N LEU A 101 24.69 10.40 4.28
CA LEU A 101 23.36 9.93 3.97
C LEU A 101 23.34 8.41 3.84
N LYS A 102 24.29 7.80 3.11
CA LYS A 102 24.37 6.33 3.01
C LYS A 102 24.46 5.67 4.38
N LYS A 103 25.31 6.20 5.28
CA LYS A 103 25.43 5.68 6.66
C LYS A 103 24.14 5.86 7.46
N GLN A 104 23.46 7.00 7.31
CA GLN A 104 22.18 7.25 7.99
C GLN A 104 21.09 6.31 7.50
N LEU A 105 20.97 6.12 6.17
CA LEU A 105 20.02 5.18 5.58
C LEU A 105 20.34 3.74 5.98
N LYS A 106 21.61 3.33 5.97
CA LYS A 106 21.99 1.99 6.44
C LYS A 106 21.53 1.71 7.88
N LYS A 107 21.65 2.69 8.79
CA LYS A 107 21.13 2.56 10.16
C LYS A 107 19.60 2.46 10.17
N PHE A 108 18.93 3.31 9.40
CA PHE A 108 17.47 3.33 9.28
C PHE A 108 16.90 2.01 8.74
N LEU A 109 17.57 1.41 7.76
CA LEU A 109 17.19 0.12 7.17
C LEU A 109 17.26 -1.05 8.18
N LEU A 110 18.01 -0.91 9.28
CA LEU A 110 18.07 -1.91 10.36
C LEU A 110 16.96 -1.75 11.41
N GLU A 111 16.22 -0.63 11.39
CA GLU A 111 15.14 -0.39 12.34
C GLU A 111 13.93 -1.33 12.09
N ARG A 112 13.09 -1.58 13.10
CA ARG A 112 11.85 -2.35 12.93
C ARG A 112 10.81 -1.62 12.06
N GLY A 113 9.83 -2.38 11.55
CA GLY A 113 8.73 -1.92 10.74
C GLY A 113 8.96 -2.11 9.23
N MET A 114 7.86 -2.22 8.49
CA MET A 114 7.87 -2.38 7.04
C MET A 114 8.57 -1.20 6.37
N LEU A 115 9.50 -1.49 5.45
CA LEU A 115 10.16 -0.44 4.69
C LEU A 115 9.29 0.00 3.51
N CYS A 116 9.01 1.30 3.45
CA CYS A 116 8.24 1.93 2.40
C CYS A 116 9.10 2.98 1.68
N LEU A 117 8.96 3.07 0.36
CA LEU A 117 9.53 4.12 -0.46
C LEU A 117 8.39 4.95 -1.07
N VAL A 118 8.45 6.26 -0.91
CA VAL A 118 7.50 7.21 -1.51
C VAL A 118 8.28 8.11 -2.45
N LEU A 119 7.90 8.11 -3.72
CA LEU A 119 8.51 8.89 -4.79
C LEU A 119 7.56 10.04 -5.18
N GLU A 120 7.81 11.24 -4.66
CA GLU A 120 7.00 12.43 -4.92
C GLU A 120 7.58 13.26 -6.07
N SER A 121 6.97 13.18 -7.26
CA SER A 121 7.34 13.95 -8.45
C SER A 121 8.83 13.86 -8.88
N THR A 122 9.41 12.65 -8.88
CA THR A 122 10.89 12.50 -8.98
C THR A 122 11.41 11.95 -10.30
N LYS A 123 12.49 12.55 -10.83
CA LYS A 123 13.42 11.91 -11.77
C LYS A 123 14.61 11.33 -10.98
N LEU A 124 14.79 10.01 -11.05
CA LEU A 124 15.88 9.29 -10.38
C LEU A 124 17.09 9.20 -11.32
N ASN A 125 18.28 9.44 -10.77
CA ASN A 125 19.52 9.06 -11.46
C ASN A 125 19.87 7.60 -11.16
N GLN A 126 20.85 7.06 -11.89
CA GLN A 126 21.26 5.66 -11.75
C GLN A 126 21.68 5.28 -10.32
N ALA A 127 22.36 6.18 -9.59
CA ALA A 127 22.81 5.91 -8.24
C ALA A 127 21.64 5.75 -7.24
N TRP A 128 20.56 6.52 -7.42
CA TRP A 128 19.34 6.36 -6.63
C TRP A 128 18.59 5.07 -6.97
N ILE A 129 18.50 4.74 -8.26
CA ILE A 129 17.90 3.49 -8.71
C ILE A 129 18.64 2.30 -8.09
N GLU A 130 19.98 2.29 -8.13
CA GLU A 130 20.81 1.26 -7.51
C GLU A 130 20.66 1.21 -6.00
N LEU A 131 20.65 2.37 -5.33
CA LEU A 131 20.44 2.41 -3.89
C LEU A 131 19.09 1.82 -3.50
N PHE A 132 17.99 2.28 -4.10
CA PHE A 132 16.65 1.83 -3.74
C PHE A 132 16.41 0.38 -4.12
N SER A 133 16.89 -0.07 -5.29
CA SER A 133 16.81 -1.48 -5.68
C SER A 133 17.71 -2.40 -4.85
N SER A 134 18.69 -1.88 -4.10
CA SER A 134 19.49 -2.71 -3.18
C SER A 134 18.76 -3.08 -1.87
N TRP A 135 17.61 -2.47 -1.60
CA TRP A 135 16.88 -2.63 -0.34
C TRP A 135 16.02 -3.88 -0.35
N ARG A 136 16.62 -5.02 0.04
CA ARG A 136 15.96 -6.34 0.08
C ARG A 136 14.70 -6.43 0.95
N SER A 137 14.51 -5.48 1.87
CA SER A 137 13.34 -5.42 2.75
C SER A 137 12.30 -4.40 2.29
N LEU A 138 12.43 -3.81 1.10
CA LEU A 138 11.47 -2.84 0.57
C LEU A 138 10.20 -3.59 0.17
N ASN A 139 9.09 -3.33 0.88
CA ASN A 139 7.83 -4.05 0.64
C ASN A 139 6.72 -3.16 0.07
N PHE A 140 6.88 -1.84 0.15
CA PHE A 140 5.86 -0.90 -0.27
C PHE A 140 6.49 0.22 -1.10
N VAL A 141 5.90 0.52 -2.26
CA VAL A 141 6.29 1.64 -3.10
C VAL A 141 5.06 2.49 -3.44
N PHE A 142 5.15 3.79 -3.19
CA PHE A 142 4.18 4.79 -3.65
C PHE A 142 4.83 5.69 -4.70
N ILE A 143 4.11 5.94 -5.79
CA ILE A 143 4.60 6.68 -6.95
C ILE A 143 3.62 7.80 -7.28
N ASP A 144 4.07 9.04 -7.21
CA ASP A 144 3.29 10.22 -7.64
C ASP A 144 3.39 10.50 -9.15
N ALA A 145 4.49 10.07 -9.78
CA ALA A 145 4.71 10.23 -11.22
C ALA A 145 5.50 9.05 -11.78
N LEU A 146 4.94 8.39 -12.81
CA LEU A 146 5.60 7.31 -13.53
C LEU A 146 6.36 7.88 -14.74
N ASN A 147 7.67 7.68 -14.76
CA ASN A 147 8.57 8.08 -15.84
C ASN A 147 9.64 6.98 -16.04
N ASP A 148 10.50 7.12 -17.05
CA ASP A 148 11.48 6.08 -17.41
C ASP A 148 12.41 5.64 -16.27
N SER A 149 12.81 6.58 -15.40
CA SER A 149 13.69 6.27 -14.27
C SER A 149 12.96 5.47 -13.18
N VAL A 150 11.70 5.81 -12.91
CA VAL A 150 10.83 5.06 -11.99
C VAL A 150 10.45 3.71 -12.57
N TYR A 151 10.17 3.65 -13.87
CA TYR A 151 9.94 2.39 -14.59
C TYR A 151 11.14 1.45 -14.47
N THR A 152 12.36 1.95 -14.68
CA THR A 152 13.59 1.17 -14.54
C THR A 152 13.79 0.67 -13.10
N LEU A 153 13.48 1.50 -12.10
CA LEU A 153 13.47 1.04 -10.71
C LEU A 153 12.46 -0.08 -10.49
N LEU A 154 11.21 0.10 -10.97
CA LEU A 154 10.17 -0.91 -10.83
C LEU A 154 10.55 -2.23 -11.50
N GLN A 155 11.15 -2.23 -12.69
CA GLN A 155 11.65 -3.46 -13.31
C GLN A 155 12.66 -4.18 -12.42
N LYS A 156 13.62 -3.45 -11.84
CA LYS A 156 14.59 -4.04 -10.89
C LYS A 156 13.94 -4.57 -9.62
N LEU A 157 12.83 -3.98 -9.18
CA LEU A 157 12.09 -4.44 -8.01
C LEU A 157 11.21 -5.66 -8.34
N LEU A 158 10.69 -5.74 -9.57
CA LEU A 158 9.99 -6.90 -10.10
C LEU A 158 10.92 -8.12 -10.05
N ASP A 159 12.13 -8.02 -10.60
CA ASP A 159 13.12 -9.11 -10.60
C ASP A 159 13.51 -9.63 -9.20
N GLN A 160 13.20 -8.88 -8.14
CA GLN A 160 13.55 -9.22 -6.76
C GLN A 160 12.41 -9.83 -5.97
N GLU A 161 11.18 -9.82 -6.49
CA GLU A 161 10.01 -10.45 -5.87
C GLU A 161 9.83 -10.11 -4.38
N GLN A 162 9.92 -8.82 -4.03
CA GLN A 162 9.92 -8.36 -2.63
C GLN A 162 8.80 -7.38 -2.27
N LEU A 163 8.14 -6.78 -3.28
CA LEU A 163 7.06 -5.84 -3.06
C LEU A 163 5.77 -6.58 -2.70
N HIS A 164 5.12 -6.11 -1.64
CA HIS A 164 3.78 -6.54 -1.22
C HIS A 164 2.72 -5.52 -1.67
N TYR A 165 3.10 -4.25 -1.80
CA TYR A 165 2.17 -3.15 -2.08
C TYR A 165 2.75 -2.18 -3.11
N LEU A 166 1.95 -1.85 -4.12
CA LEU A 166 2.28 -0.85 -5.12
C LEU A 166 1.16 0.20 -5.22
N TYR A 167 1.50 1.46 -4.96
CA TYR A 167 0.56 2.57 -4.99
C TYR A 167 0.94 3.54 -6.10
N LEU A 168 -0.05 3.87 -6.92
CA LEU A 168 0.10 4.71 -8.10
C LEU A 168 -0.83 5.92 -7.96
N HIS A 169 -0.23 7.08 -7.73
CA HIS A 169 -0.88 8.40 -7.74
C HIS A 169 -0.58 9.14 -9.05
N CYS A 170 -0.62 8.42 -10.17
CA CYS A 170 -0.36 8.95 -11.51
C CYS A 170 -1.22 8.25 -12.57
N ALA A 171 -1.28 8.84 -13.77
CA ALA A 171 -1.79 8.14 -14.94
C ALA A 171 -0.79 7.05 -15.40
N ILE A 172 -1.28 6.07 -16.16
CA ILE A 172 -0.47 4.98 -16.70
C ILE A 172 -0.28 5.28 -18.19
N PRO A 173 0.90 5.74 -18.61
CA PRO A 173 1.05 6.43 -19.90
C PRO A 173 0.93 5.50 -21.10
N SER A 174 1.21 4.20 -20.96
CA SER A 174 1.13 3.26 -22.07
C SER A 174 0.87 1.82 -21.63
N SER A 175 0.66 0.95 -22.62
CA SER A 175 0.53 -0.50 -22.41
C SER A 175 1.76 -1.14 -21.78
N LYS A 176 2.95 -0.56 -21.97
CA LYS A 176 4.20 -1.05 -21.38
C LYS A 176 4.15 -0.99 -19.84
N GLU A 177 3.73 0.14 -19.28
CA GLU A 177 3.56 0.31 -17.84
C GLU A 177 2.41 -0.55 -17.30
N THR A 178 1.32 -0.67 -18.06
CA THR A 178 0.20 -1.57 -17.71
C THR A 178 0.67 -3.02 -17.61
N ASN A 179 1.48 -3.49 -18.57
CA ASN A 179 2.03 -4.85 -18.56
C ASN A 179 2.92 -5.07 -17.34
N LEU A 180 3.79 -4.11 -17.00
CA LEU A 180 4.63 -4.18 -15.81
C LEU A 180 3.80 -4.32 -14.52
N ILE A 181 2.67 -3.60 -14.41
CA ILE A 181 1.77 -3.71 -13.25
C ILE A 181 1.11 -5.11 -13.20
N CYS A 182 0.69 -5.63 -14.35
CA CYS A 182 0.17 -7.00 -14.44
C CYS A 182 1.22 -8.05 -14.03
N GLU A 183 2.49 -7.88 -14.45
CA GLU A 183 3.59 -8.77 -14.04
C GLU A 183 3.80 -8.74 -12.51
N PHE A 184 3.69 -7.57 -11.87
CA PHE A 184 3.69 -7.50 -10.40
C PHE A 184 2.53 -8.29 -9.78
N LEU A 185 1.33 -8.18 -10.34
CA LEU A 185 0.14 -8.91 -9.88
C LEU A 185 0.23 -10.43 -10.04
N GLU A 186 1.19 -10.92 -10.82
CA GLU A 186 1.46 -12.36 -10.95
C GLU A 186 2.41 -12.88 -9.88
N GLN A 187 3.12 -11.99 -9.18
CA GLN A 187 4.09 -12.38 -8.17
C GLN A 187 3.38 -12.91 -6.91
N PRO A 188 3.80 -14.05 -6.34
CA PRO A 188 3.12 -14.66 -5.20
C PRO A 188 3.01 -13.76 -3.97
N GLN A 189 4.01 -12.92 -3.71
CA GLN A 189 4.11 -12.07 -2.53
C GLN A 189 3.41 -10.71 -2.67
N LEU A 190 3.06 -10.27 -3.89
CA LEU A 190 2.30 -9.03 -4.04
C LEU A 190 0.89 -9.24 -3.49
N LEU A 191 0.40 -8.30 -2.70
CA LEU A 191 -0.93 -8.37 -2.10
C LEU A 191 -1.87 -7.32 -2.69
N ASN A 192 -1.36 -6.13 -3.04
CA ASN A 192 -2.24 -5.03 -3.43
C ASN A 192 -1.61 -4.06 -4.45
N VAL A 193 -2.42 -3.64 -5.42
CA VAL A 193 -2.15 -2.49 -6.28
C VAL A 193 -3.26 -1.45 -6.09
N VAL A 194 -2.89 -0.21 -5.76
CA VAL A 194 -3.85 0.88 -5.55
C VAL A 194 -3.61 2.01 -6.54
N PHE A 195 -4.66 2.37 -7.26
CA PHE A 195 -4.73 3.53 -8.14
C PHE A 195 -5.48 4.67 -7.44
N THR A 196 -4.78 5.75 -7.11
CA THR A 196 -5.33 6.85 -6.31
C THR A 196 -5.71 8.09 -7.14
N LYS A 197 -5.38 8.10 -8.45
CA LYS A 197 -5.78 9.12 -9.42
C LYS A 197 -6.77 8.56 -10.45
N THR A 198 -6.97 9.28 -11.55
CA THR A 198 -7.89 8.99 -12.65
C THR A 198 -7.90 7.51 -13.05
N TYR A 199 -9.10 6.96 -13.04
CA TYR A 199 -9.40 5.62 -13.54
C TYR A 199 -9.11 5.51 -15.03
N GLN A 200 -8.52 4.38 -15.43
CA GLN A 200 -8.19 4.06 -16.82
C GLN A 200 -8.76 2.68 -17.16
N GLU A 201 -9.74 2.66 -18.07
CA GLU A 201 -10.49 1.46 -18.47
C GLU A 201 -9.56 0.39 -19.08
N GLU A 202 -8.51 0.83 -19.78
CA GLU A 202 -7.51 -0.01 -20.41
C GLU A 202 -6.71 -0.81 -19.36
N VAL A 203 -6.38 -0.17 -18.23
CA VAL A 203 -5.66 -0.83 -17.12
C VAL A 203 -6.54 -1.89 -16.47
N LYS A 204 -7.81 -1.56 -16.17
CA LYS A 204 -8.77 -2.55 -15.65
C LYS A 204 -8.92 -3.72 -16.61
N SER A 205 -9.11 -3.44 -17.90
CA SER A 205 -9.31 -4.47 -18.92
C SER A 205 -8.11 -5.40 -19.02
N ALA A 206 -6.89 -4.87 -18.97
CA ALA A 206 -5.66 -5.66 -18.96
C ALA A 206 -5.54 -6.54 -17.71
N VAL A 207 -5.82 -5.99 -16.52
CA VAL A 207 -5.81 -6.73 -15.26
C VAL A 207 -6.80 -7.90 -15.29
N ILE A 208 -8.04 -7.66 -15.73
CA ILE A 208 -9.08 -8.71 -15.84
C ILE A 208 -8.69 -9.76 -16.89
N SER A 209 -8.15 -9.35 -18.04
CA SER A 209 -7.70 -10.29 -19.07
C SER A 209 -6.60 -11.19 -18.53
N ARG A 210 -5.59 -10.60 -17.88
CA ARG A 210 -4.45 -11.33 -17.32
C ARG A 210 -4.87 -12.27 -16.20
N TRP A 211 -5.77 -11.85 -15.32
CA TRP A 211 -6.34 -12.71 -14.29
C TRP A 211 -7.05 -13.94 -14.88
N LYS A 212 -7.83 -13.79 -15.95
CA LYS A 212 -8.49 -14.93 -16.61
C LYS A 212 -7.51 -15.94 -17.20
N GLU A 213 -6.33 -15.47 -17.64
CA GLU A 213 -5.26 -16.32 -18.15
C GLU A 213 -4.49 -17.02 -17.02
N ASN A 214 -4.31 -16.34 -15.87
CA ASN A 214 -3.43 -16.77 -14.78
C ASN A 214 -4.14 -16.72 -13.41
N MET A 215 -5.33 -17.33 -13.30
CA MET A 215 -6.19 -17.21 -12.11
C MET A 215 -5.48 -17.54 -10.80
N GLU A 216 -4.69 -18.62 -10.77
CA GLU A 216 -3.97 -19.08 -9.58
C GLU A 216 -2.95 -18.04 -9.09
N GLN A 217 -2.27 -17.36 -10.01
CA GLN A 217 -1.26 -16.35 -9.65
C GLN A 217 -1.88 -15.11 -9.03
N PHE A 218 -3.14 -14.81 -9.33
CA PHE A 218 -3.84 -13.65 -8.81
C PHE A 218 -4.53 -13.92 -7.46
N ALA A 219 -4.68 -15.17 -7.04
CA ALA A 219 -5.41 -15.54 -5.84
C ALA A 219 -4.89 -14.80 -4.59
N GLY A 220 -5.82 -14.28 -3.79
CA GLY A 220 -5.57 -13.49 -2.58
C GLY A 220 -5.18 -12.03 -2.81
N LYS A 221 -5.11 -11.57 -4.06
CA LYS A 221 -4.69 -10.19 -4.38
C LYS A 221 -5.86 -9.22 -4.48
N PHE A 222 -5.55 -7.95 -4.25
CA PHE A 222 -6.49 -6.84 -4.36
C PHE A 222 -6.01 -5.79 -5.36
N VAL A 223 -6.93 -5.27 -6.16
CA VAL A 223 -6.70 -4.09 -7.00
C VAL A 223 -7.76 -3.05 -6.69
N GLU A 224 -7.33 -1.87 -6.25
CA GLU A 224 -8.21 -0.79 -5.79
C GLU A 224 -8.10 0.45 -6.66
N TRP A 225 -9.23 1.11 -6.90
CA TRP A 225 -9.30 2.45 -7.48
C TRP A 225 -9.99 3.40 -6.50
N HIS A 226 -9.43 4.59 -6.35
CA HIS A 226 -10.12 5.69 -5.68
C HIS A 226 -11.28 6.20 -6.55
N GLY A 227 -12.45 6.38 -5.92
CA GLY A 227 -13.71 6.78 -6.53
C GLY A 227 -14.60 5.60 -6.95
N PHE A 228 -15.81 5.95 -7.37
CA PHE A 228 -16.78 4.99 -7.89
C PHE A 228 -16.43 4.55 -9.32
N GLN A 229 -16.24 3.24 -9.51
CA GLN A 229 -16.07 2.59 -10.80
C GLN A 229 -17.04 1.42 -10.88
N LYS A 230 -17.89 1.35 -11.91
CA LYS A 230 -18.78 0.21 -12.07
C LYS A 230 -17.97 -1.01 -12.57
N LEU A 231 -17.63 -1.90 -11.64
CA LEU A 231 -16.81 -3.10 -11.83
C LEU A 231 -17.65 -4.39 -11.87
N HIS A 232 -18.91 -4.32 -11.44
CA HIS A 232 -19.87 -5.42 -11.51
C HIS A 232 -20.95 -5.15 -12.58
N ASP A 233 -21.58 -6.22 -13.04
CA ASP A 233 -22.76 -6.21 -13.90
C ASP A 233 -23.84 -7.17 -13.35
N GLY A 234 -24.92 -7.37 -14.11
CA GLY A 234 -26.03 -8.24 -13.70
C GLY A 234 -25.66 -9.72 -13.55
N SER A 235 -24.47 -10.15 -13.97
CA SER A 235 -23.99 -11.52 -13.77
C SER A 235 -23.37 -11.74 -12.37
N PHE A 236 -23.12 -10.68 -11.61
CA PHE A 236 -22.65 -10.80 -10.24
C PHE A 236 -23.81 -10.97 -9.26
N ARG A 237 -23.61 -11.83 -8.27
CA ARG A 237 -24.52 -11.99 -7.13
C ARG A 237 -24.12 -11.00 -6.04
N GLY A 238 -25.07 -10.19 -5.57
CA GLY A 238 -24.87 -9.36 -4.37
C GLY A 238 -24.60 -10.22 -3.13
N LEU A 239 -23.58 -9.85 -2.36
CA LEU A 239 -23.31 -10.40 -1.04
C LEU A 239 -24.00 -9.54 0.02
N LYS A 240 -24.31 -10.15 1.17
CA LYS A 240 -24.84 -9.38 2.32
C LYS A 240 -23.77 -8.40 2.78
N ARG A 241 -24.18 -7.16 3.11
CA ARG A 241 -23.28 -6.16 3.70
C ARG A 241 -22.62 -6.75 4.95
N ARG A 242 -21.29 -6.76 4.96
CA ARG A 242 -20.50 -7.20 6.11
C ARG A 242 -20.49 -6.15 7.22
N CYS A 243 -20.51 -4.88 6.82
CA CYS A 243 -20.75 -3.73 7.68
C CYS A 243 -21.29 -2.57 6.84
N ALA A 244 -21.74 -1.50 7.50
CA ALA A 244 -22.34 -0.33 6.87
C ALA A 244 -21.52 0.23 5.69
N SER A 245 -20.19 0.27 5.82
CA SER A 245 -19.31 0.93 4.86
C SER A 245 -18.99 0.13 3.59
N PHE A 246 -19.36 -1.16 3.53
CA PHE A 246 -18.97 -2.02 2.40
C PHE A 246 -20.16 -2.72 1.74
N VAL A 247 -20.16 -2.71 0.41
CA VAL A 247 -21.02 -3.54 -0.43
C VAL A 247 -20.13 -4.42 -1.31
N GLN A 248 -20.47 -5.70 -1.41
CA GLN A 248 -19.72 -6.66 -2.19
C GLN A 248 -20.62 -7.40 -3.18
N TYR A 249 -20.07 -7.72 -4.34
CA TYR A 249 -20.70 -8.54 -5.36
C TYR A 249 -19.73 -9.63 -5.79
N GLN A 250 -20.21 -10.85 -6.01
CA GLN A 250 -19.35 -11.99 -6.35
C GLN A 250 -19.78 -12.63 -7.67
N LYS A 251 -18.78 -12.99 -8.48
CA LYS A 251 -18.93 -13.88 -9.62
C LYS A 251 -17.75 -14.84 -9.63
N GLU A 252 -18.03 -16.14 -9.52
CA GLU A 252 -17.00 -17.18 -9.43
C GLU A 252 -16.00 -16.84 -8.30
N ASN A 253 -14.73 -16.73 -8.63
CA ASN A 253 -13.62 -16.38 -7.74
C ASN A 253 -13.21 -14.89 -7.86
N LEU A 254 -14.12 -14.03 -8.32
CA LEU A 254 -13.92 -12.57 -8.31
C LEU A 254 -14.95 -11.91 -7.41
N ILE A 255 -14.46 -11.12 -6.45
CA ILE A 255 -15.28 -10.27 -5.59
C ILE A 255 -15.02 -8.82 -6.00
N VAL A 256 -16.09 -8.09 -6.31
CA VAL A 256 -16.09 -6.64 -6.45
C VAL A 256 -16.48 -6.04 -5.11
N GLU A 257 -15.67 -5.12 -4.61
CA GLU A 257 -15.91 -4.42 -3.35
C GLU A 257 -16.06 -2.91 -3.58
N TYR A 258 -17.04 -2.32 -2.91
CA TYR A 258 -17.27 -0.89 -2.87
C TYR A 258 -17.21 -0.39 -1.44
N LEU A 259 -16.48 0.71 -1.23
CA LEU A 259 -16.39 1.40 0.04
C LEU A 259 -17.13 2.74 -0.05
N ASN A 260 -18.03 2.98 0.90
CA ASN A 260 -18.54 4.30 1.24
C ASN A 260 -18.22 4.55 2.72
N ALA A 261 -17.29 5.47 2.98
CA ALA A 261 -16.80 5.75 4.34
C ALA A 261 -17.86 6.41 5.23
N ASP A 262 -18.87 7.06 4.63
CA ASP A 262 -19.91 7.81 5.33
C ASP A 262 -21.22 7.02 5.46
N ALA A 263 -21.28 5.78 4.93
CA ALA A 263 -22.46 4.94 5.03
C ALA A 263 -22.73 4.46 6.46
N THR A 264 -24.01 4.44 6.83
CA THR A 264 -24.54 3.83 8.06
C THR A 264 -25.37 2.58 7.71
N ASP A 265 -25.83 1.85 8.73
CA ASP A 265 -26.69 0.68 8.53
C ASP A 265 -28.05 1.04 7.88
N GLU A 266 -28.43 2.32 7.93
CA GLU A 266 -29.67 2.85 7.36
C GLU A 266 -29.50 3.32 5.90
N THR A 267 -28.26 3.49 5.43
CA THR A 267 -27.97 3.98 4.08
C THR A 267 -28.50 3.00 3.03
N THR A 268 -29.40 3.46 2.17
CA THR A 268 -29.95 2.64 1.09
C THR A 268 -28.87 2.23 0.09
N GLU A 269 -29.11 1.21 -0.74
CA GLU A 269 -28.13 0.81 -1.77
C GLU A 269 -27.92 1.93 -2.80
N GLU A 270 -28.98 2.61 -3.23
CA GLU A 270 -28.86 3.72 -4.18
C GLU A 270 -28.02 4.88 -3.62
N GLU A 271 -28.27 5.27 -2.37
CA GLU A 271 -27.50 6.30 -1.68
C GLU A 271 -26.05 5.86 -1.43
N PHE A 272 -25.85 4.59 -1.09
CA PHE A 272 -24.53 4.02 -0.92
C PHE A 272 -23.71 4.17 -2.20
N MET A 273 -24.26 3.76 -3.34
CA MET A 273 -23.55 3.77 -4.63
C MET A 273 -23.21 5.18 -5.12
N LYS A 274 -24.00 6.20 -4.76
CA LYS A 274 -23.71 7.62 -5.07
C LYS A 274 -22.49 8.17 -4.34
N ASN A 275 -22.18 7.62 -3.17
CA ASN A 275 -21.14 8.13 -2.26
C ASN A 275 -19.94 7.16 -2.15
N VAL A 276 -19.78 6.25 -3.11
CA VAL A 276 -18.64 5.34 -3.13
C VAL A 276 -17.33 6.13 -3.31
N THR A 277 -16.43 5.95 -2.35
CA THR A 277 -15.11 6.58 -2.32
C THR A 277 -14.01 5.66 -2.84
N ARG A 278 -14.24 4.34 -2.87
CA ARG A 278 -13.33 3.36 -3.47
C ARG A 278 -14.05 2.17 -4.09
N SER A 279 -13.47 1.64 -5.15
CA SER A 279 -13.94 0.45 -5.85
C SER A 279 -12.78 -0.51 -6.03
N GLY A 280 -12.97 -1.80 -5.78
CA GLY A 280 -11.89 -2.78 -5.84
C GLY A 280 -12.30 -4.13 -6.40
N LEU A 281 -11.29 -4.86 -6.86
CA LEU A 281 -11.34 -6.26 -7.26
C LEU A 281 -10.53 -7.07 -6.26
N PHE A 282 -11.13 -8.11 -5.71
CA PHE A 282 -10.49 -9.12 -4.90
C PHE A 282 -10.57 -10.46 -5.63
N PHE A 283 -9.42 -11.06 -5.92
CA PHE A 283 -9.31 -12.34 -6.60
C PHE A 283 -9.27 -13.46 -5.55
N ALA A 284 -10.39 -14.14 -5.35
CA ALA A 284 -10.60 -15.14 -4.29
C ALA A 284 -10.07 -16.53 -4.65
#